data_AF-A0A7T6XMU3-F1
#
_entry.id   AF-A0A7T6XMU3-F1
#
_cell.length_a   1.000
_cell.length_b   1.000
_cell.length_c   1.000
_cell.angle_alpha   90.00
_cell.angle_beta   90.00
_cell.angle_gamma   90.00
#
_symmetry.space_group_name_H-M   'P 1'
#
loop_
_entity.id
_entity.type
_entity.pdbx_description
1 polymer ?
#
loop_
_entity_poly.entity_id
_entity_poly.type
_entity_poly.pdbx_seq_one_letter_code
_entity_poly.pdbx_strand_id
1 'polypeptide(L)' 'MVRLSALITLALATVSLAATNAQCQKEFNSCRIGVDANHAECAANHAECCSNAFDTCRTGPDANHAQCAADNAACFGQL' A
#
# COMPACT_ATOMS: atom_id res chain seq x y z
N MET A 1 3.39 -0.51 25.05
CA MET A 1 3.31 -1.99 24.94
C MET A 1 1.88 -2.35 24.55
N VAL A 2 1.55 -2.34 23.26
CA VAL A 2 0.21 -2.77 22.82
C VAL A 2 0.28 -4.29 22.67
N ARG A 3 -0.39 -5.00 23.58
CA ARG A 3 -0.46 -6.46 23.57
C ARG A 3 -1.47 -6.88 22.51
N LEU A 4 -0.95 -7.37 21.39
CA LEU A 4 -1.70 -7.88 20.25
C LEU A 4 -2.19 -9.31 20.56
N SER A 5 -3.14 -9.43 21.48
CA SER A 5 -3.86 -10.68 21.76
C SER A 5 -5.25 -10.59 21.14
N ALA A 6 -5.32 -10.78 19.83
CA ALA A 6 -6.57 -11.07 19.14
C ALA A 6 -6.28 -12.08 18.04
N LEU A 7 -6.32 -13.35 18.42
CA LEU A 7 -6.55 -14.47 17.51
C LEU A 7 -7.97 -14.29 16.96
N ILE A 8 -8.09 -13.64 15.79
CA ILE A 8 -9.30 -13.64 14.99
C ILE A 8 -8.97 -14.38 13.70
N THR A 9 -9.31 -15.66 13.69
CA THR A 9 -9.33 -16.50 12.50
C THR A 9 -10.61 -16.17 11.73
N LEU A 10 -10.62 -15.05 10.99
CA LEU A 10 -11.58 -14.79 9.92
C LEU A 10 -10.79 -14.57 8.63
N ALA A 11 -11.27 -15.21 7.57
CA ALA A 11 -10.79 -15.28 6.19
C ALA A 11 -9.86 -14.16 5.70
N LEU A 12 -8.83 -14.60 4.97
CA LEU A 12 -7.89 -13.81 4.18
C LEU A 12 -8.65 -12.81 3.27
N ALA A 13 -8.56 -11.51 3.54
CA ALA A 13 -8.77 -10.43 2.56
C ALA A 13 -8.60 -9.01 3.14
N THR A 14 -8.61 -8.83 4.46
CA THR A 14 -8.38 -7.50 5.04
C THR A 14 -6.88 -7.24 5.25
N VAL A 15 -6.07 -7.39 4.19
CA VAL A 15 -4.91 -6.48 4.10
C VAL A 15 -5.54 -5.12 3.86
N SER A 16 -5.64 -4.31 4.92
CA SER A 16 -6.15 -2.96 4.80
C SER A 16 -5.32 -2.23 3.76
N LEU A 17 -5.97 -1.56 2.80
CA LEU A 17 -5.30 -0.81 1.75
C LEU A 17 -4.26 0.18 2.32
N ALA A 18 -4.52 0.73 3.51
CA ALA A 18 -3.58 1.52 4.28
C ALA A 18 -2.27 0.80 4.65
N ALA A 19 -2.32 -0.50 4.97
CA ALA A 19 -1.12 -1.30 5.25
C ALA A 19 -0.30 -1.55 3.96
N THR A 20 -0.97 -1.75 2.83
CA THR A 20 -0.32 -1.88 1.51
C THR A 20 0.37 -0.59 1.12
N ASN A 21 -0.27 0.57 1.30
CA ASN A 21 0.35 1.88 1.03
C ASN A 21 1.60 2.11 1.89
N ALA A 22 1.55 1.77 3.18
CA ALA A 22 2.70 1.89 4.07
C ALA A 22 3.87 0.99 3.62
N GLN A 23 3.57 -0.18 3.07
CA GLN A 23 4.55 -1.08 2.48
C GLN A 23 5.14 -0.50 1.18
N CYS A 24 4.31 0.03 0.27
CA CYS A 24 4.76 0.72 -0.95
C CYS A 24 5.73 1.87 -0.62
N GLN A 25 5.44 2.61 0.46
CA GLN A 25 6.31 3.68 0.94
C GLN A 25 7.63 3.18 1.54
N LYS A 26 7.58 2.08 2.28
CA LYS A 26 8.79 1.48 2.83
C LYS A 26 9.74 1.03 1.72
N GLU A 27 9.20 0.41 0.67
CA GLU A 27 9.96 -0.03 -0.50
C GLU A 27 10.54 1.15 -1.28
N PHE A 28 9.74 2.20 -1.48
CA PHE A 28 10.20 3.46 -2.09
C PHE A 28 11.37 4.09 -1.33
N ASN A 29 11.23 4.23 0.00
CA ASN A 29 12.28 4.79 0.85
C ASN A 29 13.54 3.92 0.84
N SER A 30 13.38 2.59 0.85
CA SER A 30 14.51 1.66 0.74
C SER A 30 15.21 1.75 -0.60
N CYS A 31 14.46 1.95 -1.69
CA CYS A 31 15.02 2.11 -3.03
C CYS A 31 15.85 3.39 -3.13
N ARG A 32 15.34 4.52 -2.63
CA ARG A 32 16.00 5.83 -2.71
C ARG A 32 17.32 5.96 -1.96
N ILE A 33 17.56 5.11 -0.96
CA ILE A 33 18.82 5.11 -0.20
C ILE A 33 19.84 4.10 -0.74
N GLY A 34 19.47 3.32 -1.76
CA GLY A 34 20.36 2.35 -2.39
C GLY A 34 21.48 3.03 -3.17
N VAL A 35 22.67 2.41 -3.15
CA VAL A 35 23.76 2.80 -4.06
C VAL A 35 23.33 2.50 -5.50
N ASP A 36 23.55 3.46 -6.40
CA ASP A 36 23.14 3.41 -7.81
C ASP A 36 21.62 3.29 -8.05
N ALA A 37 20.80 3.69 -7.07
CA ALA A 37 19.36 3.68 -7.22
C ALA A 37 18.90 4.65 -8.31
N ASN A 38 18.17 4.13 -9.30
CA ASN A 38 17.47 4.97 -10.26
C ASN A 38 16.20 5.51 -9.60
N HIS A 39 16.20 6.80 -9.23
CA HIS A 39 15.04 7.42 -8.58
C HIS A 39 13.78 7.42 -9.46
N ALA A 40 13.91 7.45 -10.79
CA ALA A 40 12.76 7.32 -11.68
C ALA A 40 12.16 5.91 -11.59
N GLU A 41 13.00 4.89 -11.50
CA GLU A 41 12.58 3.51 -11.27
C GLU A 41 11.93 3.34 -9.89
N CYS A 42 12.51 3.94 -8.84
CA CYS A 42 11.91 3.91 -7.51
C CYS A 42 10.50 4.53 -7.50
N ALA A 43 10.32 5.68 -8.16
CA ALA A 43 9.03 6.33 -8.27
C ALA A 43 8.03 5.51 -9.11
N ALA A 44 8.50 4.87 -10.20
CA ALA A 44 7.69 3.98 -11.02
C ALA A 44 7.20 2.77 -10.23
N ASN A 45 8.08 2.10 -9.50
CA ASN A 45 7.75 0.97 -8.64
C ASN A 45 6.76 1.36 -7.53
N HIS A 46 6.93 2.56 -6.95
CA HIS A 46 5.99 3.07 -5.97
C HIS A 46 4.59 3.31 -6.57
N ALA A 47 4.53 3.96 -7.74
CA ALA A 47 3.29 4.21 -8.48
C ALA A 47 2.57 2.92 -8.88
N GLU A 48 3.33 1.91 -9.32
CA GLU A 48 2.80 0.58 -9.64
C GLU A 48 2.20 -0.08 -8.39
N CYS A 49 2.92 -0.05 -7.26
CA CYS A 49 2.44 -0.59 -5.99
C CYS A 49 1.12 0.08 -5.54
N CYS A 50 1.04 1.41 -5.60
CA CYS A 50 -0.19 2.15 -5.29
C CYS A 50 -1.36 1.79 -6.21
N SER A 51 -1.09 1.56 -7.50
CA SER A 51 -2.09 1.18 -8.50
C SER A 51 -2.60 -0.24 -8.27
N ASN A 52 -1.70 -1.19 -8.05
CA ASN A 52 -2.05 -2.58 -7.73
C ASN A 52 -2.90 -2.67 -6.45
N ALA A 53 -2.57 -1.87 -5.44
CA ALA A 53 -3.33 -1.82 -4.21
C ALA A 53 -4.75 -1.26 -4.42
N PHE A 54 -4.89 -0.23 -5.27
CA PHE A 54 -6.19 0.31 -5.68
C PHE A 54 -7.05 -0.69 -6.44
N ASP A 55 -6.47 -1.40 -7.42
CA ASP A 55 -7.17 -2.42 -8.19
C ASP A 55 -7.61 -3.59 -7.30
N THR A 56 -6.74 -4.00 -6.36
CA THR A 56 -7.08 -5.00 -5.34
C THR A 56 -8.25 -4.53 -4.48
N CYS A 57 -8.23 -3.27 -4.02
CA CYS A 57 -9.31 -2.73 -3.21
C CYS A 57 -10.64 -2.71 -3.95
N ARG A 58 -10.65 -2.32 -5.23
CA ARG A 58 -11.86 -2.21 -6.05
C ARG A 58 -12.46 -3.55 -6.47
N THR A 59 -11.66 -4.61 -6.46
CA THR A 59 -12.11 -5.96 -6.84
C THR A 59 -12.60 -6.77 -5.63
N GLY A 60 -12.41 -6.26 -4.41
CA GLY A 60 -12.87 -6.89 -3.18
C GLY A 60 -14.40 -6.86 -3.01
N PRO A 61 -14.99 -7.88 -2.35
CA PRO A 61 -16.38 -7.82 -1.93
C PRO A 61 -16.58 -6.68 -0.91
N ASP A 62 -17.72 -5.97 -1.01
CA ASP A 62 -18.06 -4.83 -0.14
C ASP A 62 -17.05 -3.66 -0.17
N ALA A 63 -16.27 -3.56 -1.25
CA ALA A 63 -15.28 -2.50 -1.42
C ALA A 63 -15.92 -1.10 -1.40
N ASN A 64 -15.46 -0.25 -0.48
CA ASN A 64 -15.81 1.17 -0.51
C ASN A 64 -14.91 1.88 -1.53
N HIS A 65 -15.42 2.09 -2.74
CA HIS A 65 -14.67 2.74 -3.82
C HIS A 65 -14.21 4.16 -3.48
N ALA A 66 -14.95 4.90 -2.65
CA ALA A 66 -14.53 6.23 -2.20
C ALA A 66 -13.30 6.13 -1.28
N GLN A 67 -13.28 5.13 -0.38
CA GLN A 67 -12.10 4.85 0.43
C GLN A 67 -10.92 4.38 -0.42
N CYS A 68 -11.14 3.48 -1.39
CA CYS A 68 -10.08 3.03 -2.29
C CYS A 68 -9.44 4.21 -3.04
N ALA A 69 -10.25 5.15 -3.53
CA ALA A 69 -9.75 6.34 -4.22
C ALA A 69 -8.99 7.29 -3.28
N ALA A 70 -9.48 7.49 -2.06
CA ALA A 70 -8.81 8.31 -1.05
C ALA A 70 -7.45 7.73 -0.66
N ASP A 71 -7.39 6.41 -0.45
CA ASP A 71 -6.16 5.71 -0.11
C ASP A 71 -5.17 5.69 -1.28
N ASN A 72 -5.65 5.54 -2.52
CA ASN A 72 -4.80 5.63 -3.70
C ASN A 72 -4.18 7.02 -3.84
N ALA A 73 -4.98 8.08 -3.69
CA ALA A 73 -4.48 9.46 -3.69
C ALA A 73 -3.48 9.71 -2.55
N ALA A 74 -3.73 9.15 -1.35
CA ALA A 74 -2.81 9.23 -0.23
C ALA A 74 -1.47 8.53 -0.54
N CYS A 75 -1.49 7.38 -1.22
CA CYS A 75 -0.30 6.65 -1.64
C CYS A 75 0.55 7.48 -2.61
N PHE A 76 -0.06 8.00 -3.68
CA PHE A 76 0.62 8.86 -4.65
C PHE A 76 1.12 10.19 -4.05
N GLY A 77 0.44 10.70 -3.01
CA GLY A 77 0.86 11.92 -2.32
C GLY A 77 2.13 11.77 -1.47
N GLN A 78 2.70 10.57 -1.35
CA GLN A 78 3.86 10.27 -0.52
C GLN A 78 5.17 10.10 -1.33
N LEU A 79 5.19 10.49 -2.61
CA LEU A 79 6.37 10.50 -3.50
C LEU A 79 7.44 11.55 -3.10
#